data_AF-A0A177NFN4-F1
#
_entry.id   AF-A0A177NFN4-F1
#
_cell.length_a   1.000
_cell.length_b   1.000
_cell.length_c   1.000
_cell.angle_alpha   90.00
_cell.angle_beta   90.00
_cell.angle_gamma   90.00
#
_symmetry.space_group_name_H-M   'P 1'
#
loop_
_entity.id
_entity.type
_entity.pdbx_description
1 polymer ?
#
loop_
_entity_poly.entity_id
_entity_poly.type
_entity_poly.pdbx_seq_one_letter_code
_entity_poly.pdbx_strand_id
1 'polypeptide(L)'
;MTESRLMLAGQDITDCCKKIIPGQNEDLLLSQLQSLIPDHTIKLALTGDEWYRLGGVVDMNNNRIANDLIEWAERTYLECGQNLQTLIDYSIEQQLIATKQTGKTLYFVVQTGDLAEEFSLIEIDKTHEVSDRMLVNQLIPPEDLEEFIDPLQPFCIESFCFGHSRYTYRRKTDVKMFMEVINERSPGEHPVQRFMDDWNRSSAGQKHCMSDDWIIRPFQNTGRFGETNINVEIINTQKTNLPQLEDFTGKKGSALSNVLNRFDRQAGYPFAWFFYMIKGRQVSTYSAEAVYRDISNDFAYLPKRDEAVLRDWIASPYNA
;
A
#
# COMPACT_ATOMS: atom_id res chain seq x y z
N MET A 1 -12.18 27.59 -14.55
CA MET A 1 -11.98 26.37 -15.35
C MET A 1 -12.54 25.24 -14.52
N THR A 2 -13.54 24.55 -15.03
CA THR A 2 -14.22 23.46 -14.32
C THR A 2 -13.22 22.33 -14.15
N GLU A 3 -12.79 22.05 -12.91
CA GLU A 3 -11.92 20.90 -12.60
C GLU A 3 -12.59 19.64 -13.17
N SER A 4 -11.85 18.92 -14.02
CA SER A 4 -12.29 17.64 -14.57
C SER A 4 -12.23 16.60 -13.46
N ARG A 5 -13.25 16.61 -12.60
CA ARG A 5 -13.41 15.61 -11.56
C ARG A 5 -13.59 14.26 -12.22
N LEU A 6 -12.80 13.27 -11.79
CA LEU A 6 -13.00 11.89 -12.20
C LEU A 6 -14.35 11.39 -11.68
N MET A 7 -15.36 11.40 -12.56
CA MET A 7 -16.71 10.91 -12.30
C MET A 7 -16.77 9.38 -12.47
N LEU A 8 -16.03 8.66 -11.64
CA LEU A 8 -16.10 7.20 -11.56
C LEU A 8 -16.74 6.80 -10.23
N ALA A 9 -17.91 6.15 -10.26
CA ALA A 9 -18.56 5.69 -9.04
C ALA A 9 -17.93 4.38 -8.54
N GLY A 10 -17.84 4.23 -7.22
CA GLY A 10 -17.35 2.97 -6.62
C GLY A 10 -18.22 1.76 -6.97
N GLN A 11 -19.50 1.99 -7.28
CA GLN A 11 -20.41 0.93 -7.70
C GLN A 11 -20.02 0.35 -9.07
N ASP A 12 -19.60 1.19 -10.01
CA ASP A 12 -19.17 0.75 -11.35
C ASP A 12 -17.91 -0.12 -11.25
N ILE A 13 -16.96 0.27 -10.38
CA ILE A 13 -15.76 -0.53 -10.09
C ILE A 13 -16.15 -1.86 -9.43
N THR A 14 -17.09 -1.84 -8.49
CA THR A 14 -17.58 -3.05 -7.81
C THR A 14 -18.19 -4.04 -8.81
N ASP A 15 -19.01 -3.54 -9.74
CA ASP A 15 -19.67 -4.38 -10.74
C ASP A 15 -18.68 -4.89 -11.80
N CYS A 16 -17.64 -4.12 -12.12
CA CYS A 16 -16.51 -4.56 -12.93
C CYS A 16 -15.76 -5.72 -12.24
N CYS A 17 -15.37 -5.56 -10.98
CA CYS A 17 -14.67 -6.60 -10.21
C CYS A 17 -15.45 -7.93 -10.14
N LYS A 18 -16.77 -7.87 -9.97
CA LYS A 18 -17.63 -9.08 -9.87
C LYS A 18 -17.72 -9.88 -11.17
N LYS A 19 -17.55 -9.24 -12.33
CA LYS A 19 -17.68 -9.88 -13.65
C LYS A 19 -16.40 -10.56 -14.11
N ILE A 20 -15.27 -10.27 -13.47
CA ILE A 20 -13.94 -10.71 -13.89
C ILE A 20 -13.47 -11.81 -12.96
N ILE A 21 -13.14 -12.96 -13.53
CA ILE A 21 -12.40 -14.01 -12.82
C ILE A 21 -10.92 -13.63 -12.88
N PRO A 22 -10.23 -13.45 -11.74
CA PRO A 22 -8.81 -13.12 -11.72
C PRO A 22 -7.97 -14.19 -12.42
N GLY A 23 -7.09 -13.74 -13.32
CA GLY A 23 -6.11 -14.58 -13.99
C GLY A 23 -4.77 -14.60 -13.27
N GLN A 24 -3.73 -15.05 -13.98
CA GLN A 24 -2.34 -14.95 -13.52
C GLN A 24 -1.88 -13.48 -13.45
N ASN A 25 -2.29 -12.67 -14.44
CA ASN A 25 -1.97 -11.24 -14.53
C ASN A 25 -3.24 -10.39 -14.43
N GLU A 26 -3.05 -9.09 -14.20
CA GLU A 26 -4.15 -8.14 -13.94
C GLU A 26 -4.54 -7.33 -15.19
N ASP A 27 -4.07 -7.75 -16.38
CA ASP A 27 -4.28 -7.04 -17.65
C ASP A 27 -5.76 -6.95 -18.04
N LEU A 28 -6.53 -8.02 -17.78
CA LEU A 28 -7.97 -8.03 -18.04
C LEU A 28 -8.70 -7.05 -17.11
N LEU A 29 -8.34 -7.01 -15.83
CA LEU A 29 -8.91 -6.05 -14.89
C LEU A 29 -8.55 -4.62 -15.30
N LEU A 30 -7.28 -4.37 -15.62
CA LEU A 30 -6.80 -3.04 -16.03
C LEU A 30 -7.53 -2.55 -17.29
N SER A 31 -7.67 -3.39 -18.31
CA SER A 31 -8.38 -3.02 -19.54
C SER A 31 -9.87 -2.72 -19.31
N GLN A 32 -10.54 -3.47 -18.43
CA GLN A 32 -11.93 -3.19 -18.08
C GLN A 32 -12.06 -1.89 -17.29
N LEU A 33 -11.16 -1.63 -16.33
CA LEU A 33 -11.15 -0.35 -15.62
C LEU A 33 -10.84 0.83 -16.56
N GLN A 34 -9.93 0.66 -17.52
CA GLN A 34 -9.63 1.67 -18.55
C GLN A 34 -10.87 1.97 -19.40
N SER A 35 -11.72 0.98 -19.69
CA SER A 35 -12.95 1.20 -20.44
C SER A 35 -14.00 2.02 -19.68
N LEU A 36 -13.96 2.02 -18.33
CA LEU A 36 -14.82 2.86 -17.50
C LEU A 36 -14.36 4.32 -17.45
N ILE A 37 -13.11 4.60 -17.84
CA ILE A 37 -12.49 5.92 -17.76
C ILE A 37 -11.71 6.22 -19.05
N PRO A 38 -12.38 6.32 -20.21
CA PRO A 38 -11.69 6.44 -21.49
C PRO A 38 -10.84 7.72 -21.61
N ASP A 39 -11.20 8.78 -20.87
CA ASP A 39 -10.54 10.08 -20.95
C ASP A 39 -9.30 10.22 -20.05
N HIS A 40 -9.02 9.23 -19.21
CA HIS A 40 -7.87 9.26 -18.30
C HIS A 40 -7.02 8.00 -18.42
N THR A 41 -5.71 8.14 -18.27
CA THR A 41 -4.80 7.01 -18.22
C THR A 41 -4.91 6.31 -16.86
N ILE A 42 -5.21 5.01 -16.87
CA ILE A 42 -5.11 4.15 -15.68
C ILE A 42 -3.94 3.18 -15.80
N LYS A 43 -3.27 2.90 -14.67
CA LYS A 43 -2.23 1.88 -14.57
C LYS A 43 -2.26 1.17 -13.23
N LEU A 44 -1.72 -0.05 -13.20
CA LEU A 44 -1.39 -0.74 -11.96
C LEU A 44 -0.05 -0.23 -11.43
N ALA A 45 -0.07 0.56 -10.35
CA ALA A 45 1.12 1.16 -9.76
C ALA A 45 1.86 0.18 -8.83
N LEU A 46 1.12 -0.50 -7.93
CA LEU A 46 1.70 -1.40 -6.93
C LEU A 46 0.81 -2.62 -6.70
N THR A 47 1.44 -3.77 -6.48
CA THR A 47 0.81 -4.95 -5.87
C THR A 47 1.38 -5.06 -4.46
N GLY A 48 0.53 -4.90 -3.45
CA GLY A 48 0.94 -4.96 -2.06
C GLY A 48 1.37 -6.36 -1.63
N ASP A 49 1.95 -6.42 -0.45
CA ASP A 49 2.34 -7.68 0.19
C ASP A 49 1.12 -8.57 0.44
N GLU A 50 1.39 -9.87 0.57
CA GLU A 50 0.37 -10.84 0.91
C GLU A 50 -0.07 -10.64 2.35
N TRP A 51 -1.38 -10.59 2.54
CA TRP A 51 -2.03 -10.58 3.84
C TRP A 51 -2.98 -11.75 3.94
N TYR A 52 -3.34 -12.11 5.17
CA TYR A 52 -4.38 -13.09 5.43
C TYR A 52 -5.46 -12.53 6.36
N ARG A 53 -6.63 -13.15 6.32
CA ARG A 53 -7.71 -12.98 7.28
C ARG A 53 -8.30 -14.35 7.58
N LEU A 54 -8.90 -14.50 8.75
CA LEU A 54 -9.69 -15.68 9.07
C LEU A 54 -10.83 -15.81 8.05
N GLY A 55 -11.03 -17.04 7.58
CA GLY A 55 -12.10 -17.39 6.66
C GLY A 55 -13.29 -17.95 7.43
N GLY A 56 -13.78 -19.08 6.97
CA GLY A 56 -14.89 -19.81 7.54
C GLY A 56 -14.50 -21.20 8.02
N VAL A 57 -15.50 -22.08 8.08
CA VAL A 57 -15.39 -23.45 8.55
C VAL A 57 -15.94 -24.41 7.51
N VAL A 58 -15.22 -25.50 7.29
CA VAL A 58 -15.61 -26.59 6.38
C VAL A 58 -15.41 -27.94 7.06
N ASP A 59 -16.10 -28.96 6.55
CA ASP A 59 -15.83 -30.36 6.92
C ASP A 59 -14.72 -30.97 6.05
N MET A 60 -14.31 -32.21 6.36
CA MET A 60 -13.32 -32.98 5.59
C MET A 60 -13.75 -33.31 4.15
N ASN A 61 -15.04 -33.20 3.84
CA ASN A 61 -15.57 -33.40 2.49
C ASN A 61 -15.65 -32.09 1.70
N ASN A 62 -15.09 -31.00 2.25
CA ASN A 62 -15.11 -29.64 1.70
C ASN A 62 -16.51 -29.00 1.64
N ASN A 63 -17.47 -29.49 2.43
CA ASN A 63 -18.75 -28.82 2.59
C ASN A 63 -18.60 -27.61 3.50
N ARG A 64 -19.16 -26.48 3.07
CA ARG A 64 -19.19 -25.24 3.85
C ARG A 64 -20.12 -25.39 5.05
N ILE A 65 -19.58 -25.21 6.25
CA ILE A 65 -20.33 -25.14 7.51
C ILE A 65 -20.66 -23.68 7.85
N ALA A 66 -19.68 -22.78 7.72
CA ALA A 66 -19.85 -21.35 7.95
C ALA A 66 -18.89 -20.51 7.11
N ASN A 67 -19.28 -19.29 6.75
CA ASN A 67 -18.45 -18.37 5.96
C ASN A 67 -17.50 -17.52 6.83
N ASP A 68 -17.79 -17.41 8.12
CA ASP A 68 -17.03 -16.64 9.09
C ASP A 68 -16.76 -17.51 10.32
N LEU A 69 -15.48 -17.71 10.62
CA LEU A 69 -15.02 -18.54 11.71
C LEU A 69 -15.35 -17.94 13.08
N ILE A 70 -15.23 -16.62 13.24
CA ILE A 70 -15.48 -15.94 14.51
C ILE A 70 -16.95 -16.06 14.85
N GLU A 71 -17.82 -15.67 13.91
CA GLU A 71 -19.28 -15.76 14.10
C GLU A 71 -19.73 -17.20 14.40
N TRP A 72 -19.16 -18.17 13.67
CA TRP A 72 -19.46 -19.59 13.91
C TRP A 72 -19.00 -20.04 15.28
N ALA A 73 -17.77 -19.73 15.69
CA ALA A 73 -17.22 -20.15 16.96
C ALA A 73 -18.02 -19.57 18.13
N GLU A 74 -18.34 -18.27 18.09
CA GLU A 74 -19.15 -17.61 19.11
C GLU A 74 -20.56 -18.21 19.20
N ARG A 75 -21.23 -18.40 18.05
CA ARG A 75 -22.58 -18.99 18.02
C ARG A 75 -22.58 -20.42 18.54
N THR A 76 -21.66 -21.26 18.06
CA THR A 76 -21.60 -22.67 18.46
C THR A 76 -21.13 -22.82 19.90
N TYR A 77 -20.28 -21.94 20.41
CA TYR A 77 -19.94 -21.90 21.84
C TYR A 77 -21.18 -21.68 22.71
N LEU A 78 -22.11 -20.78 22.30
CA LEU A 78 -23.38 -20.59 22.99
C LEU A 78 -24.29 -21.83 22.90
N GLU A 79 -24.37 -22.47 21.73
CA GLU A 79 -25.15 -23.71 21.51
C GLU A 79 -24.62 -24.89 22.34
N CYS A 80 -23.31 -24.93 22.56
CA CYS A 80 -22.63 -25.87 23.46
C CYS A 80 -22.81 -25.52 24.96
N GLY A 81 -23.69 -24.57 25.30
CA GLY A 81 -23.94 -24.17 26.68
C GLY A 81 -22.78 -23.41 27.31
N GLN A 82 -22.02 -22.66 26.51
CA GLN A 82 -20.80 -21.95 26.91
C GLN A 82 -19.73 -22.89 27.49
N ASN A 83 -19.71 -24.14 27.02
CA ASN A 83 -18.71 -25.12 27.40
C ASN A 83 -17.69 -25.33 26.28
N LEU A 84 -16.46 -24.87 26.50
CA LEU A 84 -15.38 -24.97 25.53
C LEU A 84 -15.02 -26.43 25.22
N GLN A 85 -15.04 -27.32 26.22
CA GLN A 85 -14.75 -28.73 26.00
C GLN A 85 -15.79 -29.37 25.07
N THR A 86 -17.07 -29.02 25.23
CA THR A 86 -18.13 -29.51 24.34
C THR A 86 -17.95 -29.00 22.91
N LEU A 87 -17.53 -27.74 22.72
CA LEU A 87 -17.19 -27.19 21.40
C LEU A 87 -15.97 -27.91 20.78
N ILE A 88 -14.95 -28.18 21.60
CA ILE A 88 -13.75 -28.93 21.20
C ILE A 88 -14.12 -30.34 20.74
N ASP A 89 -14.87 -31.08 21.56
CA ASP A 89 -15.27 -32.45 21.27
C ASP A 89 -16.11 -32.52 19.98
N TYR A 90 -17.07 -31.60 19.82
CA TYR A 90 -17.87 -31.46 18.60
C TYR A 90 -16.99 -31.20 17.37
N SER A 91 -16.03 -30.28 17.47
CA SER A 91 -15.13 -29.91 16.36
C SER A 91 -14.20 -31.06 15.97
N ILE A 92 -13.74 -31.85 16.95
CA ILE A 92 -12.93 -33.05 16.74
C ILE A 92 -13.76 -34.14 16.05
N GLU A 93 -14.98 -34.41 16.54
CA GLU A 93 -15.87 -35.44 16.00
C GLU A 93 -16.22 -35.15 14.54
N GLN A 94 -16.51 -33.90 14.21
CA GLN A 94 -16.84 -33.46 12.86
C GLN A 94 -15.60 -33.21 11.98
N GLN A 95 -14.40 -33.32 12.54
CA GLN A 95 -13.11 -33.09 11.86
C GLN A 95 -13.09 -31.76 11.10
N LEU A 96 -13.53 -30.69 11.78
CA LEU A 96 -13.70 -29.41 11.11
C LEU A 96 -12.36 -28.73 10.79
N ILE A 97 -12.33 -28.06 9.65
CA ILE A 97 -11.18 -27.31 9.13
C ILE A 97 -11.53 -25.84 9.15
N ALA A 98 -10.61 -25.02 9.66
CA ALA A 98 -10.64 -23.58 9.49
C ALA A 98 -10.03 -23.22 8.13
N THR A 99 -10.69 -22.31 7.43
CA THR A 99 -10.15 -21.72 6.19
C THR A 99 -9.59 -20.34 6.47
N LYS A 100 -8.73 -19.86 5.59
CA LYS A 100 -8.24 -18.48 5.59
C LYS A 100 -8.43 -17.85 4.22
N GLN A 101 -8.64 -16.54 4.21
CA GLN A 101 -8.57 -15.75 3.00
C GLN A 101 -7.17 -15.16 2.88
N THR A 102 -6.45 -15.50 1.82
CA THR A 102 -5.17 -14.89 1.48
C THR A 102 -5.39 -13.92 0.32
N GLY A 103 -4.73 -12.76 0.37
CA GLY A 103 -4.96 -11.73 -0.62
C GLY A 103 -3.82 -10.75 -0.76
N LYS A 104 -3.89 -9.99 -1.86
CA LYS A 104 -3.02 -8.86 -2.14
C LYS A 104 -3.87 -7.66 -2.51
N THR A 105 -3.49 -6.48 -2.05
CA THR A 105 -4.13 -5.23 -2.46
C THR A 105 -3.45 -4.70 -3.72
N LEU A 106 -4.22 -4.48 -4.77
CA LEU A 106 -3.79 -3.88 -6.03
C LEU A 106 -4.09 -2.38 -5.97
N TYR A 107 -3.08 -1.57 -6.27
CA TYR A 107 -3.15 -0.12 -6.27
C TYR A 107 -3.10 0.39 -7.71
N PHE A 108 -4.23 0.90 -8.18
CA PHE A 108 -4.35 1.52 -9.49
C PHE A 108 -4.32 3.04 -9.38
N VAL A 109 -3.58 3.67 -10.27
CA VAL A 109 -3.50 5.13 -10.39
C VAL A 109 -4.27 5.54 -11.63
N VAL A 110 -5.16 6.52 -11.47
CA VAL A 110 -5.82 7.23 -12.57
C VAL A 110 -5.27 8.65 -12.59
N GLN A 111 -4.55 9.02 -13.65
CA GLN A 111 -3.96 10.37 -13.75
C GLN A 111 -5.04 11.39 -14.15
N THR A 112 -5.21 12.43 -13.34
CA THR A 112 -6.25 13.46 -13.56
C THR A 112 -5.70 14.84 -13.92
N GLY A 113 -4.41 15.07 -13.75
CA GLY A 113 -3.72 16.30 -14.15
C GLY A 113 -2.20 16.11 -14.18
N ASP A 114 -1.44 17.19 -14.06
CA ASP A 114 0.03 17.15 -14.15
C ASP A 114 0.71 17.37 -12.79
N LEU A 115 -0.01 17.91 -11.80
CA LEU A 115 0.52 18.12 -10.46
C LEU A 115 0.60 16.80 -9.67
N ALA A 116 1.47 16.79 -8.67
CA ALA A 116 1.76 15.62 -7.82
C ALA A 116 0.51 15.06 -7.13
N GLU A 117 -0.44 15.90 -6.75
CA GLU A 117 -1.70 15.56 -6.10
C GLU A 117 -2.85 15.25 -7.09
N GLU A 118 -2.66 15.50 -8.39
CA GLU A 118 -3.68 15.36 -9.42
C GLU A 118 -3.77 13.93 -9.97
N PHE A 119 -4.07 12.99 -9.07
CA PHE A 119 -4.44 11.63 -9.43
C PHE A 119 -5.49 11.05 -8.47
N SER A 120 -6.16 9.98 -8.91
CA SER A 120 -6.99 9.15 -8.05
C SER A 120 -6.34 7.80 -7.83
N LEU A 121 -6.38 7.31 -6.59
CA LEU A 121 -5.94 5.97 -6.20
C LEU A 121 -7.15 5.04 -6.05
N ILE A 122 -7.13 3.90 -6.72
CA ILE A 122 -8.14 2.86 -6.59
C ILE A 122 -7.48 1.62 -5.97
N GLU A 123 -8.08 1.12 -4.89
CA GLU A 123 -7.63 -0.08 -4.20
C GLU A 123 -8.60 -1.24 -4.46
N ILE A 124 -8.07 -2.35 -4.95
CA ILE A 124 -8.83 -3.58 -5.23
C ILE A 124 -8.08 -4.76 -4.61
N ASP A 125 -8.76 -5.51 -3.76
CA ASP A 125 -8.20 -6.72 -3.16
C ASP A 125 -8.40 -7.90 -4.12
N LYS A 126 -7.32 -8.62 -4.45
CA LYS A 126 -7.35 -9.93 -5.12
C LYS A 126 -7.21 -10.98 -4.03
N THR A 127 -8.29 -11.70 -3.74
CA THR A 127 -8.34 -12.69 -2.66
C THR A 127 -8.62 -14.08 -3.18
N HIS A 128 -8.20 -15.09 -2.45
CA HIS A 128 -8.67 -16.45 -2.59
C HIS A 128 -8.76 -17.09 -1.21
N GLU A 129 -9.62 -18.09 -1.09
CA GLU A 129 -9.80 -18.81 0.16
C GLU A 129 -9.12 -20.17 0.06
N VAL A 130 -8.41 -20.55 1.11
CA VAL A 130 -7.67 -21.82 1.18
C VAL A 130 -7.91 -22.49 2.52
N SER A 131 -7.74 -23.81 2.56
CA SER A 131 -7.68 -24.54 3.82
C SER A 131 -6.39 -24.17 4.57
N ASP A 132 -6.52 -24.02 5.89
CA ASP A 132 -5.43 -23.55 6.73
C ASP A 132 -5.01 -24.60 7.76
N ARG A 133 -5.94 -24.95 8.65
CA ARG A 133 -5.65 -25.78 9.83
C ARG A 133 -6.87 -26.58 10.24
N MET A 134 -6.64 -27.65 11.00
CA MET A 134 -7.73 -28.25 11.77
C MET A 134 -8.22 -27.22 12.81
N LEU A 135 -9.53 -27.23 13.09
CA LEU A 135 -10.07 -26.33 14.10
C LEU A 135 -9.49 -26.60 15.49
N VAL A 136 -9.28 -27.88 15.81
CA VAL A 136 -8.70 -28.33 17.06
C VAL A 136 -7.53 -29.26 16.81
N ASN A 137 -6.42 -29.00 17.51
CA ASN A 137 -5.32 -29.95 17.65
C ASN A 137 -5.58 -30.85 18.86
N GLN A 138 -5.79 -32.16 18.64
CA GLN A 138 -6.07 -33.10 19.72
C GLN A 138 -4.89 -33.26 20.71
N LEU A 139 -3.67 -33.00 20.27
CA LEU A 139 -2.47 -33.11 21.11
C LEU A 139 -2.25 -31.86 21.98
N ILE A 140 -2.75 -30.71 21.51
CA ILE A 140 -2.60 -29.40 22.17
C ILE A 140 -3.96 -28.68 22.00
N PRO A 141 -4.97 -29.02 22.80
CA PRO A 141 -6.29 -28.38 22.70
C PRO A 141 -6.21 -26.90 23.14
N PRO A 142 -7.04 -26.02 22.56
CA PRO A 142 -7.05 -24.61 22.93
C PRO A 142 -7.55 -24.41 24.37
N GLU A 143 -6.98 -23.44 25.07
CA GLU A 143 -7.29 -23.12 26.47
C GLU A 143 -8.50 -22.18 26.61
N ASP A 144 -8.76 -21.36 25.59
CA ASP A 144 -9.88 -20.43 25.54
C ASP A 144 -10.46 -20.29 24.12
N LEU A 145 -11.50 -19.46 23.99
CA LEU A 145 -12.18 -19.24 22.71
C LEU A 145 -11.33 -18.43 21.72
N GLU A 146 -10.44 -17.56 22.21
CA GLU A 146 -9.54 -16.77 21.37
C GLU A 146 -8.50 -17.68 20.71
N GLU A 147 -7.88 -18.57 21.49
CA GLU A 147 -6.95 -19.59 20.97
C GLU A 147 -7.65 -20.59 20.06
N PHE A 148 -8.92 -20.92 20.31
CA PHE A 148 -9.72 -21.75 19.41
C PHE A 148 -9.90 -21.09 18.02
N ILE A 149 -10.12 -19.77 18.00
CA ILE A 149 -10.35 -18.96 16.79
C ILE A 149 -9.04 -18.68 16.03
N ASP A 150 -7.99 -18.23 16.71
CA ASP A 150 -6.70 -17.87 16.11
C ASP A 150 -5.52 -18.37 16.96
N PRO A 151 -5.19 -19.67 16.90
CA PRO A 151 -4.15 -20.25 17.73
C PRO A 151 -2.77 -19.76 17.31
N LEU A 152 -1.90 -19.50 18.29
CA LEU A 152 -0.50 -19.14 18.04
C LEU A 152 0.29 -20.26 17.35
N GLN A 153 -0.07 -21.52 17.62
CA GLN A 153 0.57 -22.71 17.06
C GLN A 153 -0.48 -23.64 16.42
N PRO A 154 -0.98 -23.28 15.23
CA PRO A 154 -2.02 -24.07 14.56
C PRO A 154 -1.52 -25.44 14.12
N PHE A 155 -2.41 -26.43 14.15
CA PHE A 155 -2.17 -27.70 13.45
C PHE A 155 -2.51 -27.55 11.97
N CYS A 156 -1.53 -27.03 11.22
CA CYS A 156 -1.65 -26.79 9.78
C CYS A 156 -1.87 -28.08 9.01
N ILE A 157 -2.68 -27.98 7.95
CA ILE A 157 -2.89 -29.06 7.00
C ILE A 157 -2.35 -28.66 5.63
N GLU A 158 -2.31 -29.61 4.69
CA GLU A 158 -1.98 -29.30 3.30
C GLU A 158 -3.06 -28.38 2.71
N SER A 159 -2.65 -27.18 2.28
CA SER A 159 -3.56 -26.16 1.76
C SER A 159 -4.10 -26.55 0.39
N PHE A 160 -5.42 -26.45 0.23
CA PHE A 160 -6.12 -26.54 -1.04
C PHE A 160 -7.08 -25.37 -1.20
N CYS A 161 -7.35 -24.97 -2.44
CA CYS A 161 -8.12 -23.78 -2.76
C CYS A 161 -9.63 -24.03 -2.76
N PHE A 162 -10.39 -23.09 -2.22
CA PHE A 162 -11.84 -23.04 -2.32
C PHE A 162 -12.26 -22.09 -3.45
N GLY A 163 -12.62 -22.68 -4.58
CA GLY A 163 -13.11 -21.96 -5.75
C GLY A 163 -12.04 -21.09 -6.43
N HIS A 164 -12.49 -20.09 -7.18
CA HIS A 164 -11.63 -19.16 -7.88
C HIS A 164 -11.30 -17.94 -7.01
N SER A 165 -10.14 -17.33 -7.25
CA SER A 165 -9.81 -16.00 -6.74
C SER A 165 -10.90 -15.00 -7.12
N ARG A 166 -11.00 -13.90 -6.36
CA ARG A 166 -11.98 -12.83 -6.61
C ARG A 166 -11.33 -11.46 -6.46
N TYR A 167 -11.80 -10.50 -7.26
CA TYR A 167 -11.51 -9.09 -7.02
C TYR A 167 -12.60 -8.46 -6.17
N THR A 168 -12.20 -7.67 -5.18
CA THR A 168 -13.11 -6.90 -4.32
C THR A 168 -12.69 -5.45 -4.31
N TYR A 169 -13.58 -4.55 -4.75
CA TYR A 169 -13.34 -3.12 -4.65
C TYR A 169 -13.29 -2.69 -3.18
N ARG A 170 -12.23 -1.99 -2.79
CA ARG A 170 -12.03 -1.53 -1.41
C ARG A 170 -12.38 -0.06 -1.26
N ARG A 171 -11.73 0.80 -2.05
CA ARG A 171 -11.95 2.26 -2.02
C ARG A 171 -11.34 2.96 -3.23
N LYS A 172 -11.76 4.21 -3.42
CA LYS A 172 -11.19 5.20 -4.33
C LYS A 172 -10.89 6.47 -3.54
N THR A 173 -9.68 6.98 -3.68
CA THR A 173 -9.22 8.21 -3.03
C THR A 173 -8.88 9.23 -4.11
N ASP A 174 -9.58 10.36 -4.12
CA ASP A 174 -9.17 11.54 -4.89
C ASP A 174 -8.08 12.24 -4.08
N VAL A 175 -6.83 12.24 -4.59
CA VAL A 175 -5.66 12.58 -3.77
C VAL A 175 -5.65 14.06 -3.42
N LYS A 176 -5.96 14.94 -4.38
CA LYS A 176 -6.06 16.37 -4.15
C LYS A 176 -7.08 16.69 -3.05
N MET A 177 -8.31 16.21 -3.20
CA MET A 177 -9.37 16.44 -2.22
C MET A 177 -9.03 15.82 -0.85
N PHE A 178 -8.42 14.64 -0.85
CA PHE A 178 -8.02 13.97 0.37
C PHE A 178 -6.93 14.76 1.12
N MET A 179 -5.93 15.28 0.41
CA MET A 179 -4.86 16.08 1.02
C MET A 179 -5.38 17.42 1.54
N GLU A 180 -6.31 18.08 0.87
CA GLU A 180 -7.01 19.28 1.38
C GLU A 180 -7.60 19.01 2.77
N VAL A 181 -8.34 17.91 2.93
CA VAL A 181 -8.94 17.51 4.22
C VAL A 181 -7.89 17.17 5.29
N ILE A 182 -6.77 16.54 4.91
CA ILE A 182 -5.67 16.26 5.84
C ILE A 182 -5.01 17.55 6.32
N ASN A 183 -4.80 18.51 5.42
CA ASN A 183 -4.14 19.77 5.72
C ASN A 183 -4.99 20.65 6.64
N GLU A 184 -6.32 20.68 6.47
CA GLU A 184 -7.24 21.40 7.38
C GLU A 184 -7.14 20.94 8.84
N ARG A 185 -6.78 19.66 9.05
CA ARG A 185 -6.68 19.05 10.38
C ARG A 185 -5.27 19.05 10.95
N SER A 186 -4.28 19.41 10.14
CA SER A 186 -2.88 19.38 10.52
C SER A 186 -2.48 20.74 11.14
N PRO A 187 -1.83 20.76 12.31
CA PRO A 187 -1.41 22.02 12.96
C PRO A 187 -0.29 22.77 12.21
N GLY A 188 0.27 22.17 11.16
CA GLY A 188 1.27 22.73 10.27
C GLY A 188 1.27 22.00 8.93
N GLU A 189 2.25 22.29 8.07
CA GLU A 189 2.39 21.63 6.78
C GLU A 189 2.59 20.12 6.97
N HIS A 190 1.71 19.32 6.38
CA HIS A 190 1.81 17.87 6.47
C HIS A 190 3.02 17.38 5.65
N PRO A 191 3.87 16.44 6.15
CA PRO A 191 5.07 16.00 5.42
C PRO A 191 4.79 15.44 4.01
N VAL A 192 3.61 14.85 3.80
CA VAL A 192 3.17 14.38 2.46
C VAL A 192 2.79 15.55 1.55
N GLN A 193 2.14 16.60 2.08
CA GLN A 193 1.84 17.80 1.30
C GLN A 193 3.14 18.47 0.87
N ARG A 194 4.07 18.65 1.81
CA ARG A 194 5.40 19.18 1.51
C ARG A 194 6.14 18.38 0.44
N PHE A 195 6.05 17.05 0.48
CA PHE A 195 6.62 16.17 -0.56
C PHE A 195 6.06 16.49 -1.94
N MET A 196 4.74 16.66 -2.04
CA MET A 196 4.06 17.02 -3.30
C MET A 196 4.45 18.42 -3.78
N ASP A 197 4.54 19.38 -2.87
CA ASP A 197 4.93 20.77 -3.19
C ASP A 197 6.38 20.86 -3.67
N ASP A 198 7.30 20.15 -2.99
CA ASP A 198 8.69 20.00 -3.42
C ASP A 198 8.80 19.29 -4.77
N TRP A 199 7.96 18.26 -5.02
CA TRP A 199 7.87 17.62 -6.32
C TRP A 199 7.49 18.60 -7.42
N ASN A 200 6.36 19.29 -7.24
CA ASN A 200 5.76 20.22 -8.22
C ASN A 200 6.71 21.37 -8.60
N ARG A 201 7.46 21.92 -7.64
CA ARG A 201 8.38 23.04 -7.88
C ARG A 201 9.77 22.63 -8.35
N SER A 202 10.15 21.36 -8.21
CA SER A 202 11.45 20.84 -8.64
C SER A 202 11.50 20.50 -10.14
N SER A 203 12.66 20.06 -10.62
CA SER A 203 12.83 19.50 -11.97
C SER A 203 12.07 18.18 -12.16
N ALA A 204 11.75 17.44 -11.08
CA ALA A 204 11.02 16.18 -11.16
C ALA A 204 9.60 16.41 -11.69
N GLY A 205 8.81 17.27 -11.02
CA GLY A 205 7.43 17.59 -11.43
C GLY A 205 7.28 18.31 -12.77
N GLN A 206 8.39 18.62 -13.44
CA GLN A 206 8.40 19.32 -14.72
C GLN A 206 8.65 18.37 -15.89
N LYS A 207 9.08 17.15 -15.59
CA LYS A 207 9.38 16.12 -16.58
C LYS A 207 8.69 14.80 -16.28
N HIS A 208 8.09 14.65 -15.09
CA HIS A 208 7.63 13.36 -14.60
C HIS A 208 6.42 13.49 -13.68
N CYS A 209 5.47 12.56 -13.82
CA CYS A 209 4.31 12.48 -12.94
C CYS A 209 4.73 11.79 -11.63
N MET A 210 4.37 12.36 -10.48
CA MET A 210 4.70 11.74 -9.18
C MET A 210 4.15 10.31 -9.07
N SER A 211 2.92 10.11 -9.55
CA SER A 211 2.16 8.86 -9.51
C SER A 211 2.76 7.71 -10.34
N ASP A 212 3.80 7.98 -11.12
CA ASP A 212 4.62 6.97 -11.82
C ASP A 212 5.47 6.15 -10.85
N ASP A 213 5.99 6.80 -9.81
CA ASP A 213 6.97 6.21 -8.90
C ASP A 213 6.56 6.26 -7.43
N TRP A 214 5.57 7.08 -7.11
CA TRP A 214 5.15 7.34 -5.75
C TRP A 214 3.64 7.45 -5.67
N ILE A 215 3.03 6.70 -4.76
CA ILE A 215 1.61 6.82 -4.43
C ILE A 215 1.47 7.26 -2.98
N ILE A 216 0.28 7.75 -2.62
CA ILE A 216 -0.09 7.90 -1.21
C ILE A 216 -0.76 6.63 -0.71
N ARG A 217 -0.57 6.29 0.57
CA ARG A 217 -1.33 5.26 1.26
C ARG A 217 -2.00 5.88 2.48
N PRO A 218 -3.34 6.08 2.46
CA PRO A 218 -4.04 6.49 3.65
C PRO A 218 -4.17 5.30 4.62
N PHE A 219 -3.86 5.53 5.89
CA PHE A 219 -3.96 4.54 6.95
C PHE A 219 -4.63 5.14 8.19
N GLN A 220 -5.23 4.29 9.00
CA GLN A 220 -5.79 4.68 10.29
C GLN A 220 -4.77 4.36 11.37
N ASN A 221 -4.58 5.32 12.27
CA ASN A 221 -3.79 5.12 13.48
C ASN A 221 -4.66 5.44 14.70
N THR A 222 -4.58 4.59 15.71
CA THR A 222 -5.24 4.82 16.99
C THR A 222 -4.27 5.59 17.88
N GLY A 223 -4.65 6.81 18.24
CA GLY A 223 -3.89 7.66 19.14
C GLY A 223 -3.89 7.14 20.58
N ARG A 224 -3.12 7.80 21.45
CA ARG A 224 -2.85 7.32 22.81
C ARG A 224 -4.09 7.29 23.71
N PHE A 225 -5.14 8.03 23.36
CA PHE A 225 -6.41 8.09 24.09
C PHE A 225 -7.55 7.37 23.35
N GLY A 226 -7.21 6.53 22.37
CA GLY A 226 -8.19 5.77 21.58
C GLY A 226 -8.80 6.57 20.42
N GLU A 227 -8.34 7.78 20.15
CA GLU A 227 -8.79 8.57 19.01
C GLU A 227 -8.35 7.96 17.67
N THR A 228 -9.29 7.76 16.74
CA THR A 228 -8.95 7.30 15.39
C THR A 228 -8.53 8.47 14.53
N ASN A 229 -7.24 8.53 14.20
CA ASN A 229 -6.69 9.53 13.31
C ASN A 229 -6.43 8.91 11.93
N ILE A 230 -6.92 9.55 10.88
CA ILE A 230 -6.56 9.21 9.50
C ILE A 230 -5.25 9.94 9.19
N ASN A 231 -4.25 9.19 8.73
CA ASN A 231 -2.97 9.72 8.32
C ASN A 231 -2.62 9.17 6.93
N VAL A 232 -1.54 9.67 6.35
CA VAL A 232 -1.11 9.36 5.00
C VAL A 232 0.40 9.28 4.92
N GLU A 233 0.89 8.32 4.16
CA GLU A 233 2.30 8.18 3.85
C GLU A 233 2.54 8.11 2.34
N ILE A 234 3.76 8.44 1.93
CA ILE A 234 4.24 8.26 0.56
C ILE A 234 4.89 6.88 0.45
N ILE A 235 4.49 6.12 -0.56
CA ILE A 235 5.00 4.79 -0.88
C ILE A 235 5.66 4.83 -2.24
N ASN A 236 6.91 4.37 -2.31
CA ASN A 236 7.61 4.15 -3.57
C ASN A 236 7.05 2.90 -4.27
N THR A 237 6.72 3.02 -5.56
CA THR A 237 6.15 1.93 -6.37
C THR A 237 7.12 1.33 -7.38
N GLN A 238 8.37 1.82 -7.43
CA GLN A 238 9.36 1.34 -8.38
C GLN A 238 9.72 -0.13 -8.11
N LYS A 239 9.58 -0.94 -9.16
CA LYS A 239 9.96 -2.36 -9.15
C LYS A 239 11.43 -2.57 -9.46
N THR A 240 12.11 -1.52 -9.94
CA THR A 240 13.52 -1.58 -10.31
C THR A 240 14.36 -1.55 -9.04
N ASN A 241 15.24 -2.55 -8.88
CA ASN A 241 16.24 -2.54 -7.81
C ASN A 241 17.29 -1.46 -8.10
N LEU A 242 17.00 -0.23 -7.68
CA LEU A 242 17.94 0.86 -7.75
C LEU A 242 19.12 0.59 -6.80
N PRO A 243 20.37 0.77 -7.26
CA PRO A 243 21.53 0.62 -6.40
C PRO A 243 21.52 1.72 -5.33
N GLN A 244 22.21 1.45 -4.22
CA GLN A 244 22.58 2.49 -3.27
C GLN A 244 23.40 3.56 -3.99
N LEU A 245 23.15 4.83 -3.65
CA LEU A 245 23.92 5.94 -4.19
C LEU A 245 25.38 5.81 -3.77
N GLU A 246 26.27 6.00 -4.74
CA GLU A 246 27.70 5.89 -4.53
C GLU A 246 28.18 6.94 -3.51
N ASP A 247 29.13 6.55 -2.63
CA ASP A 247 29.69 7.45 -1.62
C ASP A 247 30.34 8.69 -2.26
N PHE A 248 30.22 9.82 -1.56
CA PHE A 248 30.71 11.13 -1.96
C PHE A 248 32.10 11.45 -1.44
N THR A 249 32.75 10.56 -0.69
CA THR A 249 34.10 10.74 -0.17
C THR A 249 35.07 11.21 -1.27
N GLY A 250 35.63 12.41 -1.09
CA GLY A 250 36.60 13.03 -2.01
C GLY A 250 36.02 13.59 -3.31
N LYS A 251 34.71 13.50 -3.56
CA LYS A 251 34.06 14.01 -4.79
C LYS A 251 33.57 15.44 -4.60
N LYS A 252 33.78 16.29 -5.60
CA LYS A 252 33.28 17.67 -5.68
C LYS A 252 32.94 18.08 -7.11
N GLY A 253 32.14 19.12 -7.28
CA GLY A 253 31.79 19.73 -8.55
C GLY A 253 31.26 18.72 -9.56
N SER A 254 31.93 18.60 -10.71
CA SER A 254 31.51 17.69 -11.79
C SER A 254 31.49 16.21 -11.38
N ALA A 255 32.39 15.78 -10.49
CA ALA A 255 32.40 14.39 -10.01
C ALA A 255 31.16 14.07 -9.18
N LEU A 256 30.74 14.99 -8.31
CA LEU A 256 29.54 14.86 -7.51
C LEU A 256 28.29 14.93 -8.40
N SER A 257 28.23 15.93 -9.29
CA SER A 257 27.15 16.07 -10.29
C SER A 257 26.96 14.80 -11.14
N ASN A 258 28.05 14.15 -11.57
CA ASN A 258 27.98 12.92 -12.37
C ASN A 258 27.39 11.73 -11.60
N VAL A 259 27.64 11.63 -10.29
CA VAL A 259 27.06 10.57 -9.46
C VAL A 259 25.55 10.78 -9.32
N LEU A 260 25.12 12.01 -9.02
CA LEU A 260 23.70 12.35 -8.91
C LEU A 260 22.96 12.09 -10.23
N ASN A 261 23.49 12.61 -11.34
CA ASN A 261 22.89 12.44 -12.66
C ASN A 261 22.81 10.97 -13.09
N ARG A 262 23.75 10.12 -12.65
CA ARG A 262 23.68 8.68 -12.92
C ARG A 262 22.53 8.03 -12.17
N PHE A 263 22.36 8.36 -10.89
CA PHE A 263 21.24 7.86 -10.10
C PHE A 263 19.91 8.32 -10.68
N ASP A 264 19.78 9.62 -11.00
CA ASP A 264 18.57 10.19 -11.59
C ASP A 264 18.19 9.48 -12.92
N ARG A 265 19.18 9.19 -13.77
CA ARG A 265 18.96 8.42 -15.00
C ARG A 265 18.51 7.00 -14.74
N GLN A 266 18.99 6.36 -13.67
CA GLN A 266 18.57 5.01 -13.29
C GLN A 266 17.15 5.02 -12.70
N ALA A 267 16.82 6.04 -11.91
CA ALA A 267 15.49 6.24 -11.35
C ALA A 267 14.45 6.66 -12.40
N GLY A 268 14.87 7.29 -13.49
CA GLY A 268 14.03 7.61 -14.64
C GLY A 268 13.61 9.08 -14.75
N TYR A 269 13.95 9.92 -13.76
CA TYR A 269 13.58 11.34 -13.73
C TYR A 269 14.68 12.20 -13.06
N PRO A 270 14.81 13.49 -13.42
CA PRO A 270 15.80 14.36 -12.80
C PRO A 270 15.47 14.61 -11.33
N PHE A 271 16.51 14.86 -10.53
CA PHE A 271 16.37 15.17 -9.10
C PHE A 271 15.74 14.03 -8.26
N ALA A 272 15.71 12.80 -8.80
CA ALA A 272 15.21 11.63 -8.11
C ALA A 272 15.98 11.33 -6.82
N TRP A 273 17.30 11.52 -6.81
CA TRP A 273 18.13 11.28 -5.63
C TRP A 273 17.60 11.99 -4.37
N PHE A 274 16.99 13.17 -4.52
CA PHE A 274 16.42 13.94 -3.41
C PHE A 274 15.19 13.25 -2.81
N PHE A 275 14.23 12.81 -3.64
CA PHE A 275 13.04 12.10 -3.15
C PHE A 275 13.37 10.72 -2.61
N TYR A 276 14.35 10.03 -3.22
CA TYR A 276 14.91 8.79 -2.70
C TYR A 276 15.74 8.97 -1.42
N MET A 277 16.15 10.18 -1.08
CA MET A 277 16.74 10.49 0.23
C MET A 277 15.66 10.69 1.29
N ILE A 278 14.54 11.34 0.95
CA ILE A 278 13.46 11.63 1.91
C ILE A 278 12.71 10.34 2.28
N LYS A 279 12.31 9.55 1.28
CA LYS A 279 11.46 8.36 1.46
C LYS A 279 12.08 7.06 0.96
N GLY A 280 13.08 7.15 0.08
CA GLY A 280 13.86 5.97 -0.31
C GLY A 280 14.85 5.55 0.77
N ARG A 281 15.35 4.33 0.66
CA ARG A 281 16.45 3.81 1.49
C ARG A 281 17.79 3.82 0.76
N GLN A 282 17.80 4.36 -0.47
CA GLN A 282 18.90 4.27 -1.44
C GLN A 282 19.84 5.48 -1.39
N VAL A 283 19.46 6.56 -0.72
CA VAL A 283 20.25 7.80 -0.65
C VAL A 283 20.34 8.25 0.80
N SER A 284 21.55 8.50 1.27
CA SER A 284 21.80 8.99 2.62
C SER A 284 21.51 10.48 2.75
N THR A 285 21.05 10.94 3.91
CA THR A 285 20.88 12.38 4.19
C THR A 285 22.19 13.15 4.14
N TYR A 286 23.32 12.49 4.41
CA TYR A 286 24.66 13.08 4.25
C TYR A 286 24.93 13.52 2.80
N SER A 287 24.27 12.87 1.83
CA SER A 287 24.37 13.26 0.42
C SER A 287 23.87 14.68 0.19
N ALA A 288 22.73 15.06 0.78
CA ALA A 288 22.23 16.43 0.67
C ALA A 288 23.17 17.47 1.27
N GLU A 289 23.78 17.20 2.42
CA GLU A 289 24.74 18.12 3.05
C GLU A 289 26.01 18.32 2.22
N ALA A 290 26.51 17.25 1.59
CA ALA A 290 27.65 17.35 0.68
C ALA A 290 27.31 18.20 -0.55
N VAL A 291 26.14 17.97 -1.15
CA VAL A 291 25.66 18.75 -2.30
C VAL A 291 25.44 20.21 -1.92
N TYR A 292 24.83 20.48 -0.76
CA TYR A 292 24.61 21.84 -0.25
C TYR A 292 25.94 22.58 -0.02
N ARG A 293 26.96 21.90 0.52
CA ARG A 293 28.31 22.47 0.68
C ARG A 293 28.93 22.82 -0.66
N ASP A 294 28.80 21.97 -1.67
CA ASP A 294 29.37 22.22 -2.99
C ASP A 294 28.70 23.40 -3.70
N ILE A 295 27.37 23.44 -3.76
CA ILE A 295 26.65 24.56 -4.39
C ILE A 295 26.85 25.89 -3.64
N SER A 296 27.12 25.85 -2.34
CA SER A 296 27.45 27.04 -1.54
C SER A 296 28.90 27.53 -1.78
N ASN A 297 29.76 26.70 -2.36
CA ASN A 297 31.13 27.07 -2.79
C ASN A 297 31.18 27.36 -4.31
N ASP A 298 30.12 27.95 -4.86
CA ASP A 298 29.99 28.41 -6.25
C ASP A 298 29.97 27.31 -7.35
N PHE A 299 29.78 26.02 -6.99
CA PHE A 299 29.56 24.97 -8.00
C PHE A 299 28.12 24.95 -8.50
N ALA A 300 27.87 25.55 -9.67
CA ALA A 300 26.54 25.63 -10.29
C ALA A 300 26.23 24.42 -11.20
N TYR A 301 25.93 23.25 -10.61
CA TYR A 301 25.49 22.06 -11.37
C TYR A 301 24.04 21.62 -11.11
N LEU A 302 23.37 22.20 -10.11
CA LEU A 302 21.94 22.01 -9.90
C LEU A 302 21.14 23.15 -10.56
N PRO A 303 20.00 22.86 -11.18
CA PRO A 303 19.02 23.88 -11.54
C PRO A 303 18.60 24.69 -10.32
N LYS A 304 18.38 26.00 -10.50
CA LYS A 304 17.98 26.92 -9.39
C LYS A 304 16.77 26.44 -8.58
N ARG A 305 15.83 25.76 -9.24
CA ARG A 305 14.63 25.20 -8.59
C ARG A 305 14.94 24.04 -7.65
N ASP A 306 15.84 23.16 -8.06
CA ASP A 306 16.27 22.00 -7.28
C ASP A 306 17.16 22.44 -6.11
N GLU A 307 18.01 23.44 -6.37
CA GLU A 307 18.76 24.12 -5.31
C GLU A 307 17.81 24.74 -4.27
N ALA A 308 16.76 25.46 -4.67
CA ALA A 308 15.80 26.04 -3.72
C ALA A 308 15.16 24.97 -2.83
N VAL A 309 14.73 23.84 -3.42
CA VAL A 309 14.18 22.69 -2.68
C VAL A 309 15.18 22.15 -1.67
N LEU A 310 16.43 21.93 -2.09
CA LEU A 310 17.48 21.44 -1.21
C LEU A 310 17.79 22.43 -0.06
N ARG A 311 17.83 23.73 -0.34
CA ARG A 311 18.06 24.77 0.68
C ARG A 311 16.96 24.78 1.72
N ASP A 312 15.71 24.68 1.31
CA ASP A 312 14.56 24.63 2.22
C ASP A 312 14.56 23.36 3.08
N TRP A 313 14.96 22.22 2.50
CA TRP A 313 15.14 20.98 3.24
C TRP A 313 16.25 21.07 4.29
N ILE A 314 17.40 21.67 3.97
CA ILE A 314 18.49 21.89 4.93
C ILE A 314 18.03 22.80 6.08
N ALA A 315 17.25 23.84 5.78
CA ALA A 315 16.74 24.77 6.78
C ALA A 315 15.67 24.13 7.70
N SER A 316 14.84 23.23 7.15
CA SER A 316 13.79 22.53 7.87
C SER A 316 13.68 21.10 7.32
N PRO A 317 14.30 20.08 7.92
CA PRO A 317 14.16 18.69 7.46
C PRO A 317 12.75 18.13 7.69
N TYR A 318 12.36 17.09 6.94
CA TYR A 318 11.01 16.49 6.98
C TYR A 318 10.63 15.82 8.31
N ASN A 319 11.62 15.41 9.11
CA ASN A 319 11.43 14.66 10.37
C ASN A 319 12.16 15.35 11.54
N ALA A 320 12.28 16.68 11.51
CA ALA A 320 12.93 17.45 12.59
C ALA A 320 12.12 17.43 13.89
#